data_AF-A0A521UJE2-F1
#
_entry.id   AF-A0A521UJE2-F1
#
_cell.length_a   1.000
_cell.length_b   1.000
_cell.length_c   1.000
_cell.angle_alpha   90.00
_cell.angle_beta   90.00
_cell.angle_gamma   90.00
#
_symmetry.space_group_name_H-M   'P 1'
#
loop_
_entity.id
_entity.type
_entity.pdbx_description
1 polymer ?
#
loop_
_entity_poly.entity_id
_entity_poly.type
_entity_poly.pdbx_seq_one_letter_code
_entity_poly.pdbx_strand_id
1 'polypeptide(L)'
;MRVGIIAEGRADLAVLLNILKGRLGVDRSDVQALRPEYYEDETDLHEHREAQHSNWELVRRECLEREKIRDFLDSPVDEHRFLVIQIDTAEAEMPGYDVARLPRSDANYVATLRERVVATMNGWLAGEFVEHIRHAVAVDETDAWVLTVYASDAAETGILPNPKRRLHDAVNKSLSAKERARHFQLSTFAQYDERSREFRKGRTLDAHAARNASLRLFVASLRLDDPDGP
;
A
#
# COMPACT_ATOMS: atom_id res chain seq x y z
N MET A 1 -13.54 15.60 0.54
CA MET A 1 -12.79 14.57 -0.22
C MET A 1 -12.85 13.32 0.60
N ARG A 2 -13.17 12.20 -0.05
CA ARG A 2 -13.19 10.89 0.59
C ARG A 2 -12.22 9.95 -0.11
N VAL A 3 -11.44 9.20 0.65
CA VAL A 3 -10.54 8.17 0.11
C VAL A 3 -10.97 6.80 0.60
N GLY A 4 -11.26 5.89 -0.34
CA GLY A 4 -11.49 4.47 -0.04
C GLY A 4 -10.17 3.71 -0.10
N ILE A 5 -9.96 2.74 0.79
CA ILE A 5 -8.78 1.85 0.74
C ILE A 5 -9.21 0.40 0.69
N ILE A 6 -8.71 -0.33 -0.31
CA ILE A 6 -8.68 -1.79 -0.35
C ILE A 6 -7.22 -2.19 -0.31
N ALA A 7 -6.80 -2.85 0.76
CA ALA A 7 -5.42 -3.30 0.95
C ALA A 7 -5.38 -4.78 1.35
N GLU A 8 -4.24 -5.43 1.12
CA GLU A 8 -4.01 -6.81 1.51
C GLU A 8 -4.09 -6.99 3.03
N GLY A 9 -3.39 -6.14 3.79
CA GLY A 9 -3.28 -6.29 5.22
C GLY A 9 -3.33 -5.00 6.02
N ARG A 10 -3.35 -5.17 7.34
CA ARG A 10 -3.33 -4.06 8.31
C ARG A 10 -2.02 -3.26 8.28
N ALA A 11 -0.91 -3.90 7.90
CA ALA A 11 0.38 -3.24 7.71
C ALA A 11 0.30 -2.22 6.57
N ASP A 12 -0.21 -2.65 5.42
CA ASP A 12 -0.34 -1.84 4.21
C ASP A 12 -1.27 -0.65 4.45
N LEU A 13 -2.42 -0.90 5.09
CA LEU A 13 -3.36 0.15 5.46
C LEU A 13 -2.68 1.25 6.30
N ALA A 14 -1.88 0.88 7.31
CA ALA A 14 -1.18 1.86 8.14
C ALA A 14 -0.18 2.71 7.32
N VAL A 15 0.56 2.08 6.41
CA VAL A 15 1.50 2.78 5.53
C VAL A 15 0.78 3.74 4.58
N LEU A 16 -0.33 3.29 3.98
CA LEU A 16 -1.14 4.11 3.07
C LEU A 16 -1.74 5.32 3.79
N LEU A 17 -2.25 5.17 5.01
CA LEU A 17 -2.76 6.29 5.81
C LEU A 17 -1.68 7.35 6.03
N ASN A 18 -0.45 6.93 6.32
CA ASN A 18 0.67 7.85 6.50
C ASN A 18 1.06 8.56 5.19
N ILE A 19 1.08 7.83 4.07
CA ILE A 19 1.34 8.41 2.73
C ILE A 19 0.25 9.42 2.36
N LEU A 20 -1.03 9.07 2.54
CA LEU A 20 -2.16 9.94 2.21
C LEU A 20 -2.15 11.20 3.07
N LYS A 21 -1.85 11.08 4.38
CA LYS A 21 -1.67 12.26 5.25
C LYS A 21 -0.55 13.17 4.73
N GLY A 22 0.60 12.61 4.36
CA GLY A 22 1.74 13.41 3.90
C GLY A 22 1.56 14.01 2.51
N ARG A 23 0.82 13.34 1.62
CA ARG A 23 0.64 13.79 0.24
C ARG A 23 -0.58 14.67 0.03
N LEU A 24 -1.70 14.34 0.66
CA LEU A 24 -2.98 15.01 0.46
C LEU A 24 -3.43 15.83 1.67
N GLY A 25 -2.75 15.71 2.81
CA GLY A 25 -3.16 16.39 4.05
C GLY A 25 -4.38 15.77 4.73
N VAL A 26 -5.02 14.77 4.13
CA VAL A 26 -6.25 14.13 4.64
C VAL A 26 -6.03 13.49 6.00
N ASP A 27 -7.03 13.63 6.85
CA ASP A 27 -7.05 12.99 8.16
C ASP A 27 -7.70 11.61 8.07
N ARG A 28 -7.51 10.80 9.11
CA ARG A 28 -8.10 9.47 9.18
C ARG A 28 -9.64 9.50 9.08
N SER A 29 -10.27 10.60 9.50
CA SER A 29 -11.71 10.82 9.34
C SER A 29 -12.14 10.89 7.88
N ASP A 30 -11.26 11.24 6.95
CA ASP A 30 -11.53 11.39 5.51
C ASP A 30 -11.33 10.06 4.74
N VAL A 31 -10.77 9.05 5.42
CA VAL A 31 -10.42 7.76 4.84
C VAL A 31 -11.36 6.69 5.34
N GLN A 32 -11.84 5.85 4.42
CA GLN A 32 -12.62 4.66 4.71
C GLN A 32 -11.85 3.41 4.26
N ALA A 33 -11.48 2.55 5.21
CA ALA A 33 -10.97 1.23 4.89
C ALA A 33 -12.15 0.34 4.48
N LEU A 34 -12.23 0.02 3.18
CA LEU A 34 -13.15 -0.99 2.64
C LEU A 34 -12.60 -2.41 2.87
N ARG A 35 -11.27 -2.51 2.94
CA ARG A 35 -10.51 -3.71 3.32
C ARG A 35 -9.11 -3.35 3.84
N PRO A 36 -8.60 -4.00 4.91
CA PRO A 36 -9.35 -4.85 5.84
C PRO A 36 -10.40 -4.05 6.61
N GLU A 37 -11.46 -4.72 7.08
CA GLU A 37 -12.53 -4.07 7.84
C GLU A 37 -11.99 -3.61 9.19
N TYR A 38 -12.07 -2.31 9.45
CA TYR A 38 -11.47 -1.70 10.65
C TYR A 38 -12.31 -1.96 11.92
N TYR A 39 -13.62 -2.23 11.76
CA TYR A 39 -14.60 -2.23 12.84
C TYR A 39 -14.92 -3.60 13.44
N GLU A 40 -14.29 -4.66 12.95
CA GLU A 40 -14.33 -5.95 13.64
C GLU A 40 -13.29 -5.92 14.76
N ASP A 41 -13.79 -5.85 15.99
CA ASP A 41 -13.03 -5.87 17.22
C ASP A 41 -12.05 -7.06 17.19
N GLU A 42 -10.83 -6.86 17.69
CA GLU A 42 -9.76 -7.89 17.64
C GLU A 42 -10.14 -9.20 18.38
N THR A 43 -11.30 -9.24 19.03
CA THR A 43 -11.88 -10.39 19.72
C THR A 43 -12.64 -11.38 18.82
N ASP A 44 -13.04 -11.02 17.59
CA ASP A 44 -13.76 -11.95 16.68
C ASP A 44 -12.85 -12.56 15.59
N LEU A 45 -11.64 -12.02 15.40
CA LEU A 45 -10.63 -12.49 14.43
C LEU A 45 -10.05 -13.89 14.75
N HIS A 46 -10.44 -14.50 15.87
CA HIS A 46 -10.01 -15.85 16.24
C HIS A 46 -10.96 -16.95 15.77
N GLU A 47 -12.17 -16.64 15.30
CA GLU A 47 -13.13 -17.66 14.87
C GLU A 47 -13.77 -17.32 13.53
N HIS A 48 -13.18 -17.91 12.48
CA HIS A 48 -13.79 -18.29 11.19
C HIS A 48 -13.47 -17.46 9.92
N ARG A 49 -12.89 -18.18 8.95
CA ARG A 49 -12.82 -17.98 7.47
C ARG A 49 -11.74 -17.12 6.82
N GLU A 50 -11.00 -16.25 7.52
CA GLU A 50 -9.86 -15.55 6.87
C GLU A 50 -8.62 -16.44 6.66
N ALA A 51 -8.55 -17.61 7.31
CA ALA A 51 -7.41 -18.51 7.22
C ALA A 51 -7.30 -19.33 5.91
N GLN A 52 -8.23 -19.18 4.96
CA GLN A 52 -8.26 -20.01 3.73
C GLN A 52 -7.86 -19.30 2.44
N HIS A 53 -7.76 -17.97 2.44
CA HIS A 53 -7.40 -17.18 1.25
C HIS A 53 -6.15 -16.36 1.54
N SER A 54 -5.20 -16.32 0.60
CA SER A 54 -4.10 -15.36 0.67
C SER A 54 -4.66 -13.93 0.57
N ASN A 55 -4.00 -12.96 1.20
CA ASN A 55 -4.54 -11.61 1.33
C ASN A 55 -4.77 -10.92 -0.03
N TRP A 56 -3.93 -11.19 -1.03
CA TRP A 56 -4.10 -10.69 -2.40
C TRP A 56 -5.30 -11.30 -3.13
N GLU A 57 -5.66 -12.57 -2.87
CA GLU A 57 -6.84 -13.20 -3.48
C GLU A 57 -8.11 -12.45 -3.08
N LEU A 58 -8.10 -11.95 -1.85
CA LEU A 58 -9.21 -11.19 -1.32
C LEU A 58 -9.28 -9.80 -1.95
N VAL A 59 -8.15 -9.10 -2.15
CA VAL A 59 -8.10 -7.85 -2.94
C VAL A 59 -8.60 -8.10 -4.36
N ARG A 60 -8.15 -9.17 -5.01
CA ARG A 60 -8.62 -9.58 -6.33
C ARG A 60 -10.13 -9.83 -6.34
N ARG A 61 -10.67 -10.48 -5.32
CA ARG A 61 -12.12 -10.70 -5.18
C ARG A 61 -12.89 -9.38 -5.12
N GLU A 62 -12.45 -8.42 -4.30
CA GLU A 62 -13.09 -7.09 -4.24
C GLU A 62 -13.06 -6.39 -5.63
N CYS A 63 -11.97 -6.53 -6.38
CA CYS A 63 -11.86 -5.99 -7.74
C CYS A 63 -12.77 -6.70 -8.77
N LEU A 64 -13.02 -8.01 -8.61
CA LEU A 64 -13.88 -8.79 -9.49
C LEU A 64 -15.38 -8.56 -9.19
N GLU A 65 -15.73 -8.48 -7.91
CA GLU A 65 -17.11 -8.28 -7.45
C GLU A 65 -17.53 -6.82 -7.59
N ARG A 66 -16.62 -5.87 -7.38
CA ARG A 66 -16.80 -4.41 -7.53
C ARG A 66 -17.90 -3.79 -6.65
N GLU A 67 -18.57 -4.57 -5.80
CA GLU A 67 -19.67 -4.11 -4.95
C GLU A 67 -19.21 -3.02 -3.97
N LYS A 68 -18.20 -3.30 -3.12
CA LYS A 68 -17.64 -2.30 -2.19
C LYS A 68 -17.09 -1.05 -2.90
N ILE A 69 -16.55 -1.22 -4.11
CA ILE A 69 -16.01 -0.12 -4.93
C ILE A 69 -17.16 0.78 -5.38
N ARG A 70 -18.22 0.18 -5.94
CA ARG A 70 -19.40 0.89 -6.42
C ARG A 70 -20.12 1.60 -5.28
N ASP A 71 -20.38 0.90 -4.17
CA ASP A 71 -21.05 1.48 -3.00
C ASP A 71 -20.31 2.69 -2.43
N PHE A 72 -18.98 2.67 -2.46
CA PHE A 72 -18.17 3.79 -2.01
C PHE A 72 -18.23 4.99 -2.97
N LEU A 73 -18.18 4.73 -4.28
CA LEU A 73 -18.12 5.76 -5.33
C LEU A 73 -19.50 6.37 -5.62
N ASP A 74 -20.57 5.59 -5.58
CA ASP A 74 -21.97 6.00 -5.89
C ASP A 74 -22.65 6.73 -4.71
N SER A 75 -21.86 7.33 -3.80
CA SER A 75 -22.41 8.04 -2.65
C SER A 75 -23.23 9.26 -3.08
N PRO A 76 -24.40 9.51 -2.49
CA PRO A 76 -25.22 10.69 -2.81
C PRO A 76 -24.62 12.01 -2.26
N VAL A 77 -23.50 11.95 -1.53
CA VAL A 77 -22.81 13.11 -1.00
C VAL A 77 -21.93 13.71 -2.10
N ASP A 78 -22.19 14.97 -2.45
CA ASP A 78 -21.40 15.71 -3.42
C ASP A 78 -20.01 16.08 -2.86
N GLU A 79 -19.07 15.15 -2.97
CA GLU A 79 -17.67 15.35 -2.66
C GLU A 79 -16.77 14.53 -3.58
N HIS A 80 -15.53 14.98 -3.80
CA HIS A 80 -14.56 14.21 -4.58
C HIS A 80 -14.21 12.89 -3.89
N ARG A 81 -14.37 11.77 -4.60
CA ARG A 81 -14.08 10.40 -4.11
C ARG A 81 -13.15 9.65 -5.06
N PHE A 82 -12.19 8.96 -4.49
CA PHE A 82 -11.35 8.00 -5.21
C PHE A 82 -10.95 6.84 -4.29
N LEU A 83 -10.57 5.71 -4.88
CA LEU A 83 -10.04 4.54 -4.20
C LEU A 83 -8.52 4.44 -4.36
N VAL A 84 -7.87 4.00 -3.30
CA VAL A 84 -6.55 3.39 -3.36
C VAL A 84 -6.73 1.88 -3.25
N ILE A 85 -6.22 1.15 -4.25
CA ILE A 85 -6.16 -0.32 -4.20
C ILE A 85 -4.69 -0.71 -4.10
N GLN A 86 -4.35 -1.41 -3.01
CA GLN A 86 -3.01 -1.87 -2.71
C GLN A 86 -2.92 -3.38 -2.88
N ILE A 87 -1.83 -3.79 -3.52
CA ILE A 87 -1.37 -5.17 -3.64
C ILE A 87 0.16 -5.13 -3.68
N ASP A 88 0.83 -6.12 -3.13
CA ASP A 88 2.25 -6.32 -3.34
C ASP A 88 2.50 -7.32 -4.47
N THR A 89 3.77 -7.58 -4.77
CA THR A 89 4.13 -8.50 -5.85
C THR A 89 4.76 -9.78 -5.36
N ALA A 90 4.80 -10.06 -4.04
CA ALA A 90 5.44 -11.25 -3.48
C ALA A 90 4.91 -12.51 -4.17
N GLU A 91 3.59 -12.56 -4.33
CA GLU A 91 2.82 -13.67 -4.90
C GLU A 91 2.40 -13.43 -6.37
N ALA A 92 3.05 -12.49 -7.07
CA ALA A 92 2.71 -12.07 -8.44
C ALA A 92 2.59 -13.21 -9.47
N GLU A 93 3.38 -14.28 -9.30
CA GLU A 93 3.41 -15.42 -10.24
C GLU A 93 2.45 -16.55 -9.83
N MET A 94 1.68 -16.39 -8.75
CA MET A 94 0.68 -17.38 -8.33
C MET A 94 -0.50 -17.42 -9.30
N PRO A 95 -1.15 -18.60 -9.47
CA PRO A 95 -2.31 -18.75 -10.35
C PRO A 95 -3.41 -17.73 -10.03
N GLY A 96 -3.87 -17.00 -11.05
CA GLY A 96 -4.89 -15.95 -10.91
C GLY A 96 -4.34 -14.55 -10.69
N TYR A 97 -3.08 -14.41 -10.23
CA TYR A 97 -2.31 -13.16 -10.32
C TYR A 97 -1.53 -13.12 -11.65
N ASP A 98 -0.85 -14.22 -12.01
CA ASP A 98 -0.30 -14.49 -13.34
C ASP A 98 0.61 -13.39 -13.93
N VAL A 99 1.30 -12.63 -13.08
CA VAL A 99 2.27 -11.60 -13.48
C VAL A 99 3.69 -12.14 -13.42
N ALA A 100 4.24 -12.45 -14.60
CA ALA A 100 5.62 -12.90 -14.74
C ALA A 100 6.64 -11.83 -14.32
N ARG A 101 7.66 -12.23 -13.57
CA ARG A 101 8.75 -11.34 -13.14
C ARG A 101 9.85 -11.24 -14.20
N LEU A 102 10.48 -10.07 -14.26
CA LEU A 102 11.72 -9.86 -15.00
C LEU A 102 12.93 -10.30 -14.15
N PRO A 103 14.12 -10.50 -14.75
CA PRO A 103 15.35 -10.57 -13.98
C PRO A 103 15.55 -9.28 -13.15
N ARG A 104 15.92 -9.40 -11.87
CA ARG A 104 16.15 -8.23 -10.99
C ARG A 104 17.28 -7.31 -11.44
N SER A 105 18.18 -7.81 -12.30
CA SER A 105 19.24 -7.00 -12.92
C SER A 105 18.74 -6.06 -14.02
N ASP A 106 17.48 -6.19 -14.44
CA ASP A 106 16.87 -5.27 -15.39
C ASP A 106 16.73 -3.87 -14.77
N ALA A 107 17.22 -2.85 -15.47
CA ALA A 107 17.18 -1.46 -15.00
C ALA A 107 15.75 -0.95 -14.77
N ASN A 108 14.76 -1.54 -15.44
CA ASN A 108 13.35 -1.19 -15.34
C ASN A 108 12.56 -2.20 -14.50
N TYR A 109 13.21 -3.13 -13.79
CA TYR A 109 12.57 -4.21 -13.03
C TYR A 109 11.35 -3.73 -12.22
N VAL A 110 11.54 -2.69 -11.40
CA VAL A 110 10.50 -2.16 -10.50
C VAL A 110 9.36 -1.51 -11.29
N ALA A 111 9.68 -0.69 -12.29
CA ALA A 111 8.68 0.04 -13.07
C ALA A 111 7.82 -0.90 -13.92
N THR A 112 8.47 -1.82 -14.66
CA THR A 112 7.77 -2.77 -15.54
C THR A 112 6.95 -3.77 -14.75
N LEU A 113 7.45 -4.28 -13.62
CA LEU A 113 6.67 -5.19 -12.78
C LEU A 113 5.42 -4.49 -12.22
N ARG A 114 5.58 -3.24 -11.74
CA ARG A 114 4.45 -2.42 -11.29
C ARG A 114 3.42 -2.22 -12.40
N GLU A 115 3.86 -1.88 -13.62
CA GLU A 115 2.97 -1.67 -14.77
C GLU A 115 2.18 -2.93 -15.12
N ARG A 116 2.83 -4.10 -15.15
CA ARG A 116 2.14 -5.38 -15.39
C ARG A 116 1.07 -5.67 -14.35
N VAL A 117 1.37 -5.44 -13.07
CA VAL A 117 0.39 -5.60 -11.99
C VAL A 117 -0.78 -4.64 -12.15
N VAL A 118 -0.54 -3.37 -12.47
CA VAL A 118 -1.61 -2.40 -12.72
C VAL A 118 -2.49 -2.84 -13.89
N ALA A 119 -1.90 -3.34 -14.98
CA ALA A 119 -2.66 -3.88 -16.10
C ALA A 119 -3.53 -5.07 -15.68
N THR A 120 -3.00 -5.99 -14.87
CA THR A 120 -3.75 -7.12 -14.31
C THR A 120 -4.92 -6.66 -13.43
N MET A 121 -4.69 -5.70 -12.52
CA MET A 121 -5.74 -5.15 -11.65
C MET A 121 -6.84 -4.46 -12.45
N ASN A 122 -6.48 -3.67 -13.46
CA ASN A 122 -7.46 -3.08 -14.39
C ASN A 122 -8.26 -4.13 -15.14
N GLY A 123 -7.65 -5.28 -15.46
CA GLY A 123 -8.33 -6.45 -16.01
C GLY A 123 -9.37 -7.03 -15.07
N TRP A 124 -9.06 -7.16 -13.76
CA TRP A 124 -10.04 -7.60 -12.75
C TRP A 124 -11.21 -6.64 -12.62
N LEU A 125 -10.94 -5.33 -12.73
CA LEU A 125 -11.94 -4.26 -12.69
C LEU A 125 -12.73 -4.14 -13.99
N ALA A 126 -12.44 -4.94 -15.02
CA ALA A 126 -13.03 -4.84 -16.36
C ALA A 126 -12.90 -3.43 -16.99
N GLY A 127 -11.88 -2.67 -16.59
CA GLY A 127 -11.70 -1.27 -17.00
C GLY A 127 -12.71 -0.28 -16.42
N GLU A 128 -13.54 -0.68 -15.45
CA GLU A 128 -14.42 0.24 -14.72
C GLU A 128 -13.63 1.10 -13.71
N PHE A 129 -14.15 2.29 -13.41
CA PHE A 129 -13.64 3.20 -12.36
C PHE A 129 -12.17 3.66 -12.50
N VAL A 130 -11.54 3.48 -13.66
CA VAL A 130 -10.09 3.74 -13.87
C VAL A 130 -9.68 5.14 -13.42
N GLU A 131 -10.50 6.16 -13.69
CA GLU A 131 -10.23 7.55 -13.30
C GLU A 131 -10.30 7.78 -11.78
N HIS A 132 -11.06 6.94 -11.07
CA HIS A 132 -11.25 6.98 -9.62
C HIS A 132 -10.32 6.05 -8.85
N ILE A 133 -9.46 5.29 -9.51
CA ILE A 133 -8.58 4.32 -8.84
C ILE A 133 -7.12 4.79 -8.89
N ARG A 134 -6.44 4.67 -7.75
CA ARG A 134 -5.00 4.88 -7.60
C ARG A 134 -4.36 3.58 -7.13
N HIS A 135 -3.52 3.01 -7.99
CA HIS A 135 -2.87 1.74 -7.74
C HIS A 135 -1.61 1.90 -6.88
N ALA A 136 -1.67 1.36 -5.66
CA ALA A 136 -0.58 1.30 -4.70
C ALA A 136 0.12 -0.06 -4.77
N VAL A 137 0.93 -0.27 -5.81
CA VAL A 137 1.61 -1.56 -6.03
C VAL A 137 3.00 -1.55 -5.41
N ALA A 138 3.22 -2.33 -4.35
CA ALA A 138 4.53 -2.48 -3.72
C ALA A 138 5.33 -3.62 -4.35
N VAL A 139 6.50 -3.34 -4.92
CA VAL A 139 7.36 -4.40 -5.47
C VAL A 139 7.96 -5.23 -4.33
N ASP A 140 7.77 -6.54 -4.45
CA ASP A 140 7.90 -7.55 -3.40
C ASP A 140 6.91 -7.39 -2.26
N GLU A 141 7.12 -6.44 -1.35
CA GLU A 141 6.26 -6.25 -0.17
C GLU A 141 6.24 -4.75 0.19
N THR A 142 5.20 -4.27 0.87
CA THR A 142 5.13 -2.88 1.37
C THR A 142 6.31 -2.52 2.28
N ASP A 143 6.94 -3.51 2.92
CA ASP A 143 8.20 -3.36 3.64
C ASP A 143 9.31 -2.70 2.82
N ALA A 144 9.34 -2.90 1.50
CA ALA A 144 10.31 -2.27 0.61
C ALA A 144 10.14 -0.74 0.58
N TRP A 145 8.89 -0.25 0.70
CA TRP A 145 8.62 1.17 0.82
C TRP A 145 9.13 1.69 2.16
N VAL A 146 8.73 1.05 3.26
CA VAL A 146 9.10 1.47 4.62
C VAL A 146 10.61 1.41 4.84
N LEU A 147 11.32 0.48 4.19
CA LEU A 147 12.77 0.35 4.27
C LEU A 147 13.51 1.63 3.86
N THR A 148 12.93 2.48 3.01
CA THR A 148 13.50 3.79 2.64
C THR A 148 13.72 4.73 3.84
N VAL A 149 13.00 4.51 4.95
CA VAL A 149 13.13 5.25 6.21
C VAL A 149 14.38 4.85 6.98
N TYR A 150 14.76 3.57 6.90
CA TYR A 150 15.77 2.97 7.79
C TYR A 150 17.08 2.59 7.10
N ALA A 151 17.03 2.18 5.84
CA ALA A 151 18.22 1.97 5.05
C ALA A 151 18.69 3.34 4.56
N SER A 152 19.93 3.73 4.78
CA SER A 152 20.54 4.94 4.20
C SER A 152 21.52 4.64 3.06
N ASP A 153 21.82 3.37 2.84
CA ASP A 153 22.86 2.85 1.95
C ASP A 153 22.34 2.45 0.57
N ALA A 154 21.03 2.20 0.42
CA ALA A 154 20.42 1.80 -0.84
C ALA A 154 19.87 3.00 -1.64
N ALA A 155 20.31 3.15 -2.89
CA ALA A 155 19.73 4.14 -3.80
C ALA A 155 18.31 3.77 -4.25
N GLU A 156 18.03 2.48 -4.44
CA GLU A 156 16.72 1.95 -4.85
C GLU A 156 16.39 0.72 -3.99
N THR A 157 15.37 0.83 -3.15
CA THR A 157 14.95 -0.23 -2.22
C THR A 157 14.06 -1.29 -2.87
N GLY A 158 13.34 -0.98 -3.95
CA GLY A 158 12.44 -1.91 -4.64
C GLY A 158 13.14 -3.04 -5.38
N ILE A 159 14.47 -2.96 -5.59
CA ILE A 159 15.27 -4.06 -6.14
C ILE A 159 15.84 -4.98 -5.06
N LEU A 160 15.80 -4.58 -3.78
CA LEU A 160 16.43 -5.34 -2.71
C LEU A 160 15.60 -6.59 -2.39
N PRO A 161 16.21 -7.79 -2.42
CA PRO A 161 15.49 -9.01 -2.08
C PRO A 161 15.21 -9.07 -0.57
N ASN A 162 14.11 -9.74 -0.21
CA ASN A 162 13.66 -9.96 1.17
C ASN A 162 13.46 -8.67 1.97
N PRO A 163 12.65 -7.71 1.48
CA PRO A 163 12.47 -6.42 2.11
C PRO A 163 11.99 -6.52 3.56
N LYS A 164 11.10 -7.46 3.89
CA LYS A 164 10.61 -7.67 5.26
C LYS A 164 11.69 -8.01 6.27
N ARG A 165 12.57 -8.94 5.92
CA ARG A 165 13.73 -9.28 6.76
C ARG A 165 14.67 -8.09 6.90
N ARG A 166 14.94 -7.37 5.80
CA ARG A 166 15.81 -6.19 5.82
C ARG A 166 15.25 -5.07 6.68
N LEU A 167 13.95 -4.80 6.58
CA LEU A 167 13.27 -3.82 7.43
C LEU A 167 13.36 -4.23 8.89
N HIS A 168 13.05 -5.49 9.21
CA HIS A 168 13.18 -6.01 10.57
C HIS A 168 14.59 -5.80 11.14
N ASP A 169 15.63 -6.14 10.37
CA ASP A 169 17.02 -5.97 10.82
C ASP A 169 17.40 -4.49 10.96
N ALA A 170 16.94 -3.61 10.07
CA ALA A 170 17.22 -2.18 10.12
C ALA A 170 16.50 -1.49 11.29
N VAL A 171 15.24 -1.85 11.55
CA VAL A 171 14.46 -1.36 12.70
C VAL A 171 15.08 -1.84 14.02
N ASN A 172 15.51 -3.10 14.09
CA ASN A 172 16.15 -3.61 15.31
C ASN A 172 17.47 -2.92 15.64
N LYS A 173 18.19 -2.42 14.63
CA LYS A 173 19.41 -1.63 14.82
C LYS A 173 19.13 -0.18 15.24
N SER A 174 17.97 0.38 14.87
CA SER A 174 17.61 1.76 15.18
C SER A 174 16.91 1.95 16.53
N LEU A 175 16.33 0.88 17.08
CA LEU A 175 15.61 0.92 18.36
C LEU A 175 16.48 0.44 19.54
N SER A 176 16.34 1.10 20.70
CA SER A 176 16.86 0.61 21.97
C SER A 176 16.16 -0.68 22.42
N ALA A 177 16.75 -1.41 23.38
CA ALA A 177 16.15 -2.64 23.91
C ALA A 177 14.73 -2.43 24.47
N LYS A 178 14.50 -1.30 25.14
CA LYS A 178 13.18 -0.94 25.70
C LYS A 178 12.18 -0.63 24.58
N GLU A 179 12.59 0.10 23.56
CA GLU A 179 11.72 0.42 22.42
C GLU A 179 11.37 -0.82 21.61
N ARG A 180 12.33 -1.73 21.39
CA ARG A 180 12.07 -3.02 20.74
C ARG A 180 11.02 -3.82 21.52
N ALA A 181 11.19 -3.98 22.83
CA ALA A 181 10.25 -4.74 23.66
C ALA A 181 8.82 -4.19 23.59
N ARG A 182 8.66 -2.86 23.63
CA ARG A 182 7.35 -2.20 23.44
C ARG A 182 6.80 -2.42 22.03
N HIS A 183 7.64 -2.24 21.02
CA HIS A 183 7.23 -2.26 19.62
C HIS A 183 6.70 -3.64 19.19
N PHE A 184 7.31 -4.73 19.66
CA PHE A 184 6.83 -6.09 19.36
C PHE A 184 5.53 -6.48 20.08
N GLN A 185 5.05 -5.68 21.04
CA GLN A 185 3.74 -5.87 21.68
C GLN A 185 2.61 -5.15 20.95
N LEU A 186 2.93 -4.28 19.99
CA LEU A 186 1.94 -3.55 19.22
C LEU A 186 1.27 -4.46 18.18
N SER A 187 0.02 -4.17 17.85
CA SER A 187 -0.64 -4.78 16.68
C SER A 187 0.12 -4.45 15.40
N THR A 188 -0.04 -5.28 14.36
CA THR A 188 0.61 -5.08 13.06
C THR A 188 0.36 -3.68 12.50
N PHE A 189 -0.88 -3.19 12.61
CA PHE A 189 -1.24 -1.82 12.22
C PHE A 189 -0.37 -0.79 12.96
N ALA A 190 -0.34 -0.86 14.29
CA ALA A 190 0.39 0.10 15.11
C ALA A 190 1.90 0.03 14.86
N GLN A 191 2.47 -1.17 14.63
CA GLN A 191 3.88 -1.30 14.25
C GLN A 191 4.19 -0.55 12.95
N TYR A 192 3.40 -0.75 11.90
CA TYR A 192 3.65 -0.10 10.61
C TYR A 192 3.27 1.39 10.62
N ASP A 193 2.31 1.80 11.43
CA ASP A 193 2.00 3.21 11.68
C ASP A 193 3.21 3.93 12.30
N GLU A 194 3.89 3.31 13.27
CA GLU A 194 5.12 3.86 13.84
C GLU A 194 6.28 3.85 12.83
N ARG A 195 6.48 2.73 12.10
CA ARG A 195 7.62 2.58 11.20
C ARG A 195 7.58 3.50 9.99
N SER A 196 6.39 3.80 9.49
CA SER A 196 6.19 4.65 8.30
C SER A 196 5.81 6.08 8.64
N ARG A 197 5.91 6.50 9.91
CA ARG A 197 5.46 7.81 10.38
C ARG A 197 6.06 8.99 9.61
N GLU A 198 7.30 8.88 9.15
CA GLU A 198 7.96 9.93 8.36
C GLU A 198 7.24 10.21 7.03
N PHE A 199 6.45 9.27 6.51
CA PHE A 199 5.62 9.48 5.32
C PHE A 199 4.50 10.49 5.52
N ARG A 200 4.14 10.83 6.77
CA ARG A 200 3.15 11.90 7.07
C ARG A 200 3.63 13.30 6.72
N LYS A 201 4.92 13.49 6.40
CA LYS A 201 5.51 14.80 6.08
C LYS A 201 5.80 14.83 4.58
N GLY A 202 5.10 15.66 3.80
CA GLY A 202 5.20 15.68 2.34
C GLY A 202 6.63 15.73 1.77
N ARG A 203 7.47 16.66 2.27
CA ARG A 203 8.88 16.75 1.83
C ARG A 203 9.70 15.51 2.17
N THR A 204 9.48 14.93 3.35
CA THR A 204 10.16 13.72 3.79
C THR A 204 9.69 12.51 2.97
N LEU A 205 8.39 12.41 2.70
CA LEU A 205 7.81 11.41 1.82
C LEU A 205 8.43 11.48 0.42
N ASP A 206 8.54 12.66 -0.19
CA ASP A 206 9.15 12.81 -1.51
C ASP A 206 10.62 12.34 -1.52
N ALA A 207 11.38 12.62 -0.46
CA ALA A 207 12.77 12.16 -0.31
C ALA A 207 12.87 10.63 -0.21
N HIS A 208 11.96 9.99 0.52
CA HIS A 208 11.89 8.53 0.62
C HIS A 208 11.38 7.88 -0.68
N ALA A 209 10.38 8.48 -1.32
CA ALA A 209 9.84 8.04 -2.59
C ALA A 209 10.91 8.08 -3.70
N ALA A 210 11.83 9.06 -3.69
CA ALA A 210 12.95 9.11 -4.62
C ALA A 210 13.87 7.86 -4.56
N ARG A 211 13.80 7.07 -3.49
CA ARG A 211 14.59 5.85 -3.26
C ARG A 211 13.79 4.56 -3.42
N ASN A 212 12.56 4.66 -3.90
CA ASN A 212 11.75 3.51 -4.30
C ASN A 212 10.86 3.86 -5.49
N ALA A 213 11.19 3.37 -6.69
CA ALA A 213 10.47 3.72 -7.90
C ALA A 213 8.97 3.38 -7.85
N SER A 214 8.57 2.29 -7.19
CA SER A 214 7.15 1.92 -7.07
C SER A 214 6.39 2.86 -6.13
N LEU A 215 7.00 3.25 -4.99
CA LEU A 215 6.45 4.28 -4.10
C LEU A 215 6.37 5.63 -4.80
N ARG A 216 7.41 6.03 -5.55
CA ARG A 216 7.43 7.28 -6.33
C ARG A 216 6.28 7.37 -7.30
N LEU A 217 6.03 6.29 -8.05
CA LEU A 217 4.95 6.24 -9.03
C LEU A 217 3.57 6.33 -8.37
N PHE A 218 3.38 5.68 -7.21
CA PHE A 218 2.16 5.82 -6.44
C PHE A 218 1.98 7.24 -5.86
N VAL A 219 3.01 7.79 -5.22
CA VAL A 219 2.98 9.15 -4.65
C VAL A 219 2.76 10.21 -5.75
N ALA A 220 3.25 9.97 -6.97
CA ALA A 220 2.97 10.81 -8.12
C ALA A 220 1.51 10.72 -8.59
N SER A 221 0.91 9.52 -8.61
CA SER A 221 -0.49 9.34 -9.04
C SER A 221 -1.51 9.93 -8.08
N LEU A 222 -1.13 10.17 -6.83
CA LEU A 222 -1.94 10.88 -5.85
C LEU A 222 -2.02 12.39 -6.09
N ARG A 223 -1.21 12.96 -7.00
CA ARG A 223 -1.39 14.36 -7.36
C ARG A 223 -2.76 14.49 -8.03
N LEU A 224 -3.62 15.29 -7.41
CA LEU A 224 -4.78 15.80 -8.10
C LEU A 224 -4.22 16.79 -9.10
N ASP A 225 -4.48 16.58 -10.39
CA ASP A 225 -4.19 17.61 -11.37
C ASP A 225 -4.91 18.87 -10.89
N ASP A 226 -4.14 19.93 -10.63
CA ASP A 226 -4.71 21.27 -10.49
C ASP A 226 -5.43 21.53 -11.82
N PRO A 227 -6.76 21.72 -11.85
CA PRO A 227 -7.43 22.14 -13.08
C PRO A 227 -6.84 23.47 -13.58
N ASP A 228 -6.23 24.22 -12.67
CA ASP A 228 -5.52 25.46 -12.88
C ASP A 228 -4.03 25.26 -12.52
N GLY A 229 -3.26 24.63 -13.42
CA GLY A 229 -1.79 24.69 -13.36
C GLY A 229 -1.27 26.14 -13.44
N PRO A 230 0.03 26.38 -13.14
CA PRO A 230 0.60 27.69 -12.81
C PRO A 230 0.31 28.84 -13.78
#